data_AF-A0A966IP20-F1
#
_entry.id   AF-A0A966IP20-F1
#
_cell.length_a   1.000
_cell.length_b   1.000
_cell.length_c   1.000
_cell.angle_alpha   90.00
_cell.angle_beta   90.00
_cell.angle_gamma   90.00
#
_symmetry.space_group_name_H-M   'P 1'
#
loop_
_entity.id
_entity.type
_entity.pdbx_description
1 polymer ?
#
loop_
_entity_poly.entity_id
_entity_poly.type
_entity_poly.pdbx_seq_one_letter_code
_entity_poly.pdbx_strand_id
1 'polypeptide(L)'
;MIKYQLICEMTHEFEGWFQTSTAFDEQNNAGFVTCPVCDSAKIRRALMTPNIASPKRRRDPVTIEAPPQISAAPSTAHGAAPSA
;
A
#
# COMPACT_ATOMS: atom_id res chain seq x y z
N MET A 1 35.28 -3.30 -5.65
CA MET A 1 34.20 -2.42 -5.14
C MET A 1 32.98 -2.64 -6.02
N ILE A 2 31.81 -2.77 -5.41
CA ILE A 2 30.52 -3.05 -6.05
C ILE A 2 29.74 -1.74 -6.11
N LYS A 3 29.20 -1.42 -7.28
CA LYS A 3 28.30 -0.28 -7.47
C LYS A 3 26.86 -0.70 -7.16
N TYR A 4 26.18 0.05 -6.30
CA TYR A 4 24.74 -0.10 -6.05
C TYR A 4 23.99 1.17 -6.43
N GLN A 5 22.84 0.98 -7.07
CA GLN A 5 21.80 2.00 -7.11
C GLN A 5 21.01 1.95 -5.80
N LEU A 6 20.92 3.10 -5.15
CA LEU A 6 20.27 3.30 -3.87
C LEU A 6 19.14 4.31 -4.02
N ILE A 7 18.08 4.11 -3.23
CA ILE A 7 16.90 4.96 -3.20
C ILE A 7 16.52 5.23 -1.75
N CYS A 8 16.32 6.49 -1.40
CA CYS A 8 15.85 6.88 -0.06
C CYS A 8 14.30 6.81 0.04
N GLU A 9 13.75 7.00 1.24
CA GLU A 9 12.29 7.04 1.43
C GLU A 9 11.56 8.14 0.64
N MET A 10 12.27 9.21 0.26
CA MET A 10 11.74 10.30 -0.56
C MET A 10 11.89 10.05 -2.07
N THR A 11 12.31 8.85 -2.48
CA THR A 11 12.50 8.47 -3.89
C THR A 11 13.66 9.20 -4.60
N HIS A 12 14.60 9.79 -3.87
CA HIS A 12 15.85 10.25 -4.46
C HIS A 12 16.75 9.06 -4.79
N GLU A 13 17.19 8.97 -6.04
CA GLU A 13 18.10 7.96 -6.54
C GLU A 13 19.54 8.46 -6.46
N PHE A 14 20.45 7.61 -5.99
CA PHE A 14 21.87 7.93 -5.93
C PHE A 14 22.73 6.66 -6.02
N GLU A 15 24.03 6.86 -6.20
CA GLU A 15 25.01 5.77 -6.37
C GLU A 15 25.87 5.62 -5.13
N GLY A 16 26.11 4.37 -4.72
CA GLY A 16 27.02 4.04 -3.62
C GLY A 16 28.00 2.95 -4.02
N TRP A 17 29.25 3.10 -3.59
CA TRP A 17 30.35 2.17 -3.86
C TRP A 17 30.77 1.49 -2.58
N PHE A 18 30.59 0.17 -2.51
CA PHE A 18 30.87 -0.62 -1.31
C PHE A 18 31.89 -1.71 -1.62
N GLN A 19 32.62 -2.20 -0.61
CA GLN A 19 33.59 -3.28 -0.82
C GLN A 19 32.90 -4.60 -1.14
N THR A 20 31.84 -4.91 -0.40
CA THR A 20 31.02 -6.13 -0.51
C THR A 20 29.54 -5.80 -0.28
N SER A 21 28.65 -6.75 -0.55
CA SER A 21 27.22 -6.62 -0.23
C SER A 21 26.95 -6.56 1.27
N THR A 22 27.74 -7.27 2.08
CA THR A 22 27.64 -7.25 3.54
C THR A 22 28.06 -5.91 4.13
N ALA A 23 29.12 -5.29 3.59
CA ALA A 23 29.56 -3.97 4.05
C ALA A 23 28.49 -2.90 3.84
N PHE A 24 27.71 -2.98 2.75
CA PHE A 24 26.54 -2.12 2.57
C PHE A 24 25.49 -2.34 3.66
N ASP A 25 25.14 -3.60 3.94
CA ASP A 25 24.08 -3.93 4.91
C ASP A 25 24.46 -3.48 6.33
N GLU A 26 25.71 -3.69 6.73
CA GLU A 26 26.26 -3.24 8.01
C GLU A 26 26.24 -1.72 8.14
N GLN A 27 26.71 -0.99 7.11
CA GLN A 27 26.71 0.48 7.12
C GLN A 27 25.30 1.06 7.09
N ASN A 28 24.38 0.43 6.35
CA ASN A 28 22.99 0.86 6.26
C ASN A 28 22.26 0.63 7.60
N ASN A 29 22.47 -0.52 8.24
CA ASN A 29 21.89 -0.82 9.55
C ASN A 29 22.48 0.08 10.66
N ALA A 30 23.75 0.46 10.54
CA ALA A 30 24.38 1.43 11.42
C ALA A 30 23.95 2.89 11.15
N GLY A 31 23.19 3.15 10.08
CA GLY A 31 22.76 4.50 9.71
C GLY A 31 23.86 5.38 9.10
N PHE A 32 24.98 4.79 8.66
CA PHE A 32 26.08 5.51 8.00
C PHE A 32 25.85 5.78 6.52
N VAL A 33 24.80 5.20 5.94
CA VAL A 33 24.39 5.47 4.55
C VAL A 33 23.22 6.45 4.59
N THR A 34 23.45 7.69 4.20
CA THR A 34 22.43 8.74 4.14
C THR A 34 22.21 9.23 2.72
N CYS A 35 21.01 9.75 2.47
CA CYS A 35 20.69 10.36 1.19
C CYS A 35 21.43 11.71 1.05
N PRO A 36 22.21 11.95 -0.01
CA PRO A 36 22.90 13.23 -0.20
C PRO A 36 21.97 14.41 -0.51
N VAL A 37 20.68 14.16 -0.77
CA VAL A 37 19.69 15.18 -1.12
C VAL A 37 18.86 15.60 0.09
N CYS A 38 18.46 14.66 0.94
CA CYS A 38 17.55 14.92 2.06
C CYS A 38 18.03 14.41 3.42
N ASP A 39 19.25 13.87 3.50
CA ASP A 39 19.88 13.36 4.73
C ASP A 39 19.14 12.19 5.41
N SER A 40 18.11 11.60 4.77
CA SER A 40 17.43 10.43 5.31
C SER A 40 18.37 9.22 5.36
N ALA A 41 18.43 8.55 6.51
CA ALA A 41 19.12 7.28 6.71
C ALA A 41 18.28 6.07 6.25
N LYS A 42 17.06 6.26 5.77
CA LYS A 42 16.19 5.16 5.28
C LYS A 42 16.51 4.86 3.82
N ILE A 43 17.59 4.12 3.60
CA ILE A 43 18.08 3.77 2.27
C ILE A 43 17.74 2.33 1.93
N ARG A 44 17.36 2.11 0.67
CA ARG A 44 17.05 0.80 0.10
C ARG A 44 17.81 0.63 -1.22
N ARG A 45 18.13 -0.61 -1.58
CA ARG A 45 18.71 -0.91 -2.89
C ARG A 45 17.60 -0.79 -3.94
N ALA A 46 17.87 -0.10 -5.04
CA ALA A 46 16.99 -0.15 -6.20
C ALA A 46 16.97 -1.60 -6.69
N LEU A 47 15.84 -2.28 -6.55
CA LEU A 47 15.64 -3.56 -7.20
C LEU A 47 15.75 -3.32 -8.71
N MET A 48 16.66 -4.02 -9.39
CA MET A 48 16.57 -4.14 -10.84
C MET A 48 15.25 -4.85 -11.13
N THR A 49 14.20 -4.09 -11.42
CA THR A 49 12.93 -4.65 -11.89
C THR A 49 13.16 -5.16 -13.31
N PRO A 50 13.18 -6.48 -13.59
CA PRO A 50 12.88 -6.91 -14.94
C PRO A 50 11.47 -6.38 -15.25
N ASN A 51 11.34 -5.64 -16.34
CA ASN A 51 10.10 -5.00 -16.77
C ASN A 51 9.00 -6.06 -16.99
N ILE A 52 8.33 -6.50 -15.93
CA ILE A 52 7.17 -7.39 -15.99
C ILE A 52 5.95 -6.48 -16.10
N ALA A 53 5.48 -6.28 -17.32
CA ALA A 53 4.17 -5.70 -17.58
C ALA A 53 3.12 -6.49 -16.79
N SER A 54 2.53 -5.87 -15.77
CA SER A 54 1.46 -6.51 -15.00
C SER A 54 0.24 -6.73 -15.90
N PRO A 55 -0.28 -7.96 -16.06
CA PRO A 55 -1.56 -8.16 -16.73
C PRO A 55 -2.64 -7.47 -15.89
N LYS A 56 -3.35 -6.54 -16.53
CA LYS A 56 -4.50 -5.78 -16.02
C LYS A 56 -5.49 -6.74 -15.34
N ARG A 57 -5.42 -6.89 -14.01
CA ARG A 57 -6.51 -7.54 -13.26
C ARG A 57 -7.75 -6.70 -13.48
N ARG A 58 -8.78 -7.31 -14.04
CA ARG A 58 -10.11 -6.72 -14.09
C ARG A 58 -10.48 -6.27 -12.69
N ARG A 59 -10.86 -5.01 -12.60
CA ARG A 59 -11.47 -4.42 -11.41
C ARG A 59 -12.88 -4.98 -11.37
N ASP A 60 -13.11 -6.03 -10.58
CA ASP A 60 -14.46 -6.38 -10.17
C ASP A 60 -15.00 -5.19 -9.36
N PRO A 61 -16.13 -4.58 -9.76
CA PRO A 61 -16.73 -3.51 -8.99
C PRO A 61 -17.27 -4.12 -7.68
N VAL A 62 -16.68 -3.72 -6.55
CA VAL A 62 -17.31 -3.88 -5.24
C VAL A 62 -18.64 -3.14 -5.29
N THR A 63 -19.73 -3.91 -5.32
CA THR A 63 -21.08 -3.42 -5.07
C THR A 63 -21.15 -2.98 -3.62
N ILE A 64 -21.37 -1.69 -3.39
CA ILE A 64 -21.61 -1.15 -2.06
C ILE A 64 -23.07 -1.46 -1.76
N GLU A 65 -23.30 -2.44 -0.90
CA GLU A 65 -24.62 -2.78 -0.40
C GLU A 65 -25.19 -1.60 0.42
N ALA A 66 -26.40 -1.17 0.06
CA ALA A 66 -27.07 0.00 0.61
C ALA A 66 -27.51 -0.24 2.08
N PRO A 67 -27.55 0.81 2.92
CA PRO A 67 -27.85 0.67 4.35
C PRO A 67 -29.31 0.23 4.61
N PRO A 68 -29.54 -0.51 5.72
CA PRO A 68 -30.83 -1.12 6.01
C PRO A 68 -31.89 -0.06 6.33
N GLN A 69 -32.98 -0.09 5.57
CA GLN A 69 -34.16 0.73 5.79
C GLN A 69 -34.92 0.18 7.00
N ILE A 70 -34.77 0.82 8.16
CA ILE A 70 -35.64 0.60 9.31
C ILE A 70 -36.77 1.60 9.20
N SER A 71 -37.96 1.17 8.79
CA SER A 71 -39.20 1.90 9.09
C SER A 71 -40.45 1.02 8.98
N ALA A 72 -41.03 0.81 10.15
CA ALA A 72 -42.46 0.77 10.45
C ALA A 72 -43.33 -0.34 9.84
N ALA A 73 -43.47 -1.41 10.61
CA ALA A 73 -44.73 -2.15 10.66
C ALA A 73 -45.75 -1.38 11.52
N PRO A 74 -46.98 -1.15 11.06
CA PRO A 74 -48.10 -0.95 11.96
C PRO A 74 -48.82 -2.28 12.19
N SER A 75 -48.72 -2.78 13.43
CA SER A 75 -49.72 -3.64 14.02
C SER A 75 -51.09 -2.96 13.97
N THR A 76 -52.10 -3.61 13.41
CA THR A 76 -53.23 -4.16 14.21
C THR A 76 -54.28 -4.78 13.29
N ALA A 77 -54.55 -6.05 13.54
CA ALA A 77 -55.77 -6.72 13.10
C ALA A 77 -56.95 -6.25 13.98
N HIS A 78 -58.07 -5.92 13.36
CA HIS A 78 -59.38 -6.09 13.97
C HIS A 78 -60.40 -6.41 12.87
N GLY A 79 -61.01 -7.59 12.98
CA GLY A 79 -62.08 -8.06 12.10
C GLY A 79 -63.48 -7.83 12.67
N ALA A 80 -64.47 -8.33 11.91
CA ALA A 80 -65.91 -8.48 12.21
C ALA A 80 -66.73 -7.18 12.25
N ALA A 81 -67.98 -7.07 11.77
CA ALA A 81 -68.93 -7.88 11.01
C ALA A 81 -70.08 -6.92 10.59
N PRO A 82 -70.93 -7.23 9.57
CA PRO A 82 -72.04 -6.36 9.16
C PRO A 82 -73.32 -6.61 9.98
N SER A 83 -74.08 -5.55 10.29
CA SER A 83 -75.49 -5.61 10.73
C SER A 83 -76.20 -4.27 10.50
N ALA A 84 -77.12 -4.23 9.53
CA ALA A 84 -78.39 -3.50 9.50
C ALA A 84 -79.02 -3.64 8.10
#